data_AF-A0A4Q6IMA0-F1
#
_entry.id   AF-A0A4Q6IMA0-F1
#
_cell.length_a   1.000
_cell.length_b   1.000
_cell.length_c   1.000
_cell.angle_alpha   90.00
_cell.angle_beta   90.00
_cell.angle_gamma   90.00
#
_symmetry.space_group_name_H-M   'P 1'
#
loop_
_entity.id
_entity.type
_entity.pdbx_description
1 polymer ?
#
loop_
_entity_poly.entity_id
_entity_poly.type
_entity_poly.pdbx_seq_one_letter_code
_entity_poly.pdbx_strand_id
1 'polypeptide(L)' 'MKATAPTEQRSRGAKMTIEVYTVSRDGVVSPPRATVSVPHDQTPELTPLSTAYPPCRCPRCVVGGRAAR' A
#
# COMPACT_ATOMS: atom_id res chain seq x y z
N MET A 1 -7.76 -21.07 3.22
CA MET A 1 -8.22 -19.87 2.48
C MET A 1 -8.88 -20.32 1.19
N LYS A 2 -10.11 -19.89 0.89
CA LYS A 2 -10.82 -20.17 -0.37
C LYS A 2 -11.12 -18.81 -1.02
N ALA A 3 -10.58 -18.54 -2.20
CA ALA A 3 -10.91 -17.36 -2.98
C ALA A 3 -12.02 -17.70 -3.99
N THR A 4 -13.05 -16.87 -4.07
CA THR A 4 -14.27 -17.10 -4.87
C THR A 4 -14.35 -16.21 -6.11
N ALA A 5 -13.25 -15.52 -6.48
CA ALA A 5 -13.27 -14.64 -7.64
C ALA A 5 -13.34 -15.46 -8.94
N PRO A 6 -14.21 -15.10 -9.91
CA PRO A 6 -14.22 -15.70 -11.24
C PRO A 6 -12.84 -15.54 -11.90
N THR A 7 -12.42 -16.54 -12.67
CA THR A 7 -11.21 -16.45 -13.48
C THR A 7 -11.48 -15.53 -14.67
N GLU A 8 -11.43 -14.22 -14.47
CA GLU A 8 -11.37 -13.30 -15.60
C GLU A 8 -10.09 -13.52 -16.41
N GLN A 9 -10.22 -13.40 -17.72
CA GLN A 9 -9.12 -13.55 -18.67
C GLN A 9 -8.07 -12.49 -18.40
N ARG A 10 -7.02 -12.87 -17.67
CA ARG A 10 -5.88 -11.99 -17.40
C ARG A 10 -5.30 -11.53 -18.72
N SER A 11 -5.16 -10.21 -18.87
CA SER A 11 -4.47 -9.62 -20.00
C SER A 11 -3.04 -10.18 -20.08
N ARG A 12 -2.61 -10.58 -21.28
CA ARG A 12 -1.31 -11.22 -21.50
C ARG A 12 -0.19 -10.29 -21.02
N GLY A 13 0.56 -10.70 -20.00
CA GLY A 13 1.62 -9.89 -19.37
C GLY A 13 1.26 -9.29 -18.00
N ALA A 14 -0.01 -9.34 -17.58
CA ALA A 14 -0.42 -8.95 -16.24
C ALA A 14 -0.16 -10.09 -15.24
N LYS A 15 0.66 -9.81 -14.22
CA LYS A 15 0.85 -10.68 -13.06
C LYS A 15 -0.40 -10.72 -12.20
N MET A 16 -1.00 -9.55 -11.97
CA MET A 16 -2.26 -9.41 -11.25
C MET A 16 -3.01 -8.15 -11.71
N THR A 17 -4.33 -8.19 -11.55
CA THR A 17 -5.21 -7.03 -11.75
C THR A 17 -5.76 -6.63 -10.39
N ILE A 18 -5.73 -5.33 -10.08
CA ILE A 18 -6.31 -4.75 -8.87
C ILE A 18 -7.50 -3.90 -9.30
N GLU A 19 -8.68 -4.25 -8.82
CA GLU A 19 -9.87 -3.42 -8.96
C GLU A 19 -10.04 -2.57 -7.70
N VAL A 20 -10.20 -1.26 -7.89
CA VAL A 20 -10.31 -0.30 -6.79
C VAL A 20 -11.77 0.03 -6.59
N TYR A 21 -12.29 -0.33 -5.43
CA TYR A 21 -13.68 -0.08 -5.03
C TYR A 21 -13.76 1.11 -4.07
N THR A 22 -14.92 1.77 -4.05
CA THR A 22 -15.26 2.72 -2.98
C THR A 22 -16.29 2.06 -2.08
N VAL A 23 -16.08 2.14 -0.76
CA VAL A 23 -17.02 1.63 0.24
C VAL A 23 -17.61 2.82 0.97
N SER A 24 -18.94 2.92 0.99
CA SER A 24 -19.64 3.97 1.73
C SER A 24 -19.57 3.71 3.24
N ARG A 25 -19.95 4.73 4.04
CA ARG A 25 -20.02 4.59 5.50
C ARG A 25 -20.97 3.49 5.95
N ASP A 26 -22.00 3.21 5.15
CA ASP A 26 -23.02 2.18 5.41
C ASP A 26 -22.61 0.81 4.85
N GLY A 27 -21.37 0.68 4.33
CA GLY A 27 -20.84 -0.58 3.80
C GLY A 27 -21.26 -0.91 2.37
N VAL A 28 -21.85 0.03 1.64
CA VAL A 28 -22.23 -0.17 0.23
C VAL A 28 -21.00 -0.07 -0.66
N VAL A 29 -20.75 -1.10 -1.48
CA VAL A 29 -19.63 -1.17 -2.42
C VAL A 29 -20.08 -0.59 -3.78
N SER A 30 -19.40 0.45 -4.26
CA SER A 30 -19.64 1.01 -5.59
C SER A 30 -19.05 0.12 -6.68
N PRO A 31 -19.44 0.27 -7.96
CA PRO A 31 -18.65 -0.28 -9.06
C PRO A 31 -17.17 0.16 -8.98
N PRO A 32 -16.24 -0.63 -9.57
CA PRO A 32 -14.83 -0.28 -9.58
C PRO A 32 -14.61 1.11 -10.17
N ARG A 33 -13.89 1.97 -9.44
CA ARG A 33 -13.51 3.30 -9.94
C ARG A 33 -12.22 3.28 -10.76
N ALA A 34 -11.44 2.21 -10.64
CA ALA A 34 -10.21 2.01 -11.41
C ALA A 34 -9.84 0.53 -11.49
N THR A 35 -9.17 0.15 -12.57
CA THR A 35 -8.56 -1.16 -12.78
C THR A 35 -7.07 -0.96 -13.03
N VAL A 36 -6.23 -1.56 -12.19
CA VAL A 36 -4.77 -1.44 -12.24
C VAL A 36 -4.18 -2.79 -12.66
N SER A 37 -3.44 -2.80 -13.77
CA SER A 37 -2.68 -3.97 -14.20
C SER A 37 -1.27 -3.91 -13.65
N VAL A 38 -0.86 -4.94 -12.90
CA VAL A 38 0.50 -5.08 -12.38
C VAL A 38 1.25 -6.03 -13.31
N PRO A 39 2.25 -5.57 -14.07
CA PRO A 39 3.00 -6.43 -14.98
C PRO A 39 3.99 -7.32 -14.23
N HIS A 40 4.49 -8.36 -14.91
CA HIS A 40 5.49 -9.28 -14.33
C HIS A 40 6.85 -8.63 -14.03
N ASP A 41 7.27 -7.65 -14.85
CA ASP A 41 8.66 -7.18 -14.89
C ASP A 41 8.91 -5.89 -14.10
N GLN A 42 7.86 -5.33 -13.46
CA GLN A 42 8.04 -4.24 -12.50
C GLN A 42 8.33 -4.85 -11.13
N THR A 43 9.61 -5.13 -10.87
CA THR A 43 10.07 -5.11 -9.48
C THR A 43 10.10 -3.64 -9.11
N PRO A 44 9.17 -3.11 -8.28
CA PRO A 44 9.32 -1.73 -7.84
C PRO A 44 10.69 -1.66 -7.18
N GLU A 45 11.48 -0.66 -7.56
CA GLU A 45 12.70 -0.32 -6.84
C GLU A 45 12.23 0.14 -5.45
N LEU A 46 12.11 -0.82 -4.53
CA LEU A 46 11.61 -0.57 -3.19
C LEU A 46 12.64 0.33 -2.55
N THR A 47 12.27 1.60 -2.33
CA THR A 47 13.09 2.50 -1.55
C THR A 47 13.39 1.79 -0.23
N PRO A 48 14.65 1.67 0.18
CA PRO A 48 15.00 1.04 1.45
C PRO A 48 14.14 1.66 2.54
N LEU A 49 13.42 0.82 3.29
CA LEU A 49 12.61 1.30 4.40
C LEU A 49 13.55 1.93 5.42
N SER A 50 13.61 3.25 5.44
CA SER A 50 14.42 3.97 6.42
C SER A 50 13.79 3.81 7.79
N THR A 51 14.52 3.22 8.72
CA THR A 51 14.19 3.22 10.14
C THR A 51 14.66 4.50 10.85
N ALA A 52 15.25 5.44 10.11
CA ALA A 52 15.69 6.71 10.65
C ALA A 52 14.46 7.61 10.89
N TYR A 53 14.08 7.73 12.16
CA TYR A 53 13.05 8.66 12.58
C TYR A 53 13.61 10.09 12.62
N PRO A 54 12.80 11.12 12.30
CA PRO A 54 13.21 12.49 12.50
C PRO A 54 13.50 12.74 14.00
N PRO A 55 14.42 13.66 14.33
CA PRO A 55 14.72 13.98 15.71
C PRO A 55 13.46 14.42 16.45
N CYS A 56 13.25 13.88 17.66
CA CYS A 56 12.09 14.20 18.47
C CYS A 56 12.09 15.68 18.85
N ARG A 57 11.02 16.41 18.51
CA ARG A 57 10.89 17.85 18.77
C ARG A 57 10.24 18.19 20.12
N CYS A 58 10.00 17.20 20.99
CA CYS A 58 9.36 17.48 22.27
C CYS A 58 10.32 18.25 23.21
N PRO A 59 9.82 19.10 24.10
CA PRO A 59 10.67 19.88 25.02
C PRO A 59 11.65 19.04 25.84
N ARG A 60 11.28 17.79 26.16
CA ARG A 60 12.13 16.84 26.89
C ARG A 60 13.37 16.41 26.09
N CYS A 61 13.22 16.17 24.79
CA CYS A 61 14.34 15.76 23.92
C CYS A 61 15.18 16.95 23.43
N VAL A 62 14.58 18.15 23.36
CA VAL A 62 15.28 19.38 22.95
C VAL A 62 16.16 19.95 24.07
N VAL A 63 15.70 19.90 25.33
CA VAL A 63 16.39 20.54 26.47
C VAL A 63 17.41 19.61 27.14
N GLY A 64 17.22 18.29 27.06
CA GLY A 64 18.15 17.31 27.62
C GLY A 64 18.57 16.35 26.52
N GLY A 65 19.78 16.54 26.00
CA GLY A 65 20.40 15.69 24.96
C GLY A 65 20.54 14.23 25.39
N ARG A 66 19.44 13.49 25.39
CA ARG A 66 19.38 12.03 25.41
C ARG A 66 18.40 11.61 24.33
N ALA A 67 18.87 11.70 23.09
CA ALA A 67 18.32 10.86 22.03
C ALA A 67 18.79 9.42 22.31
N ALA A 68 17.85 8.49 22.12
CA ALA A 68 17.92 7.06 22.39
C ALA A 68 19.29 6.36 22.20
N ARG A 69 19.60 5.42 23.10
CA ARG A 69 20.49 4.28 22.84
C ARG A 69 19.72 3.19 22.12
#